data_AF-A0A7C2T3Z1-F1
#
_entry.id   AF-A0A7C2T3Z1-F1
#
_cell.length_a   1.000
_cell.length_b   1.000
_cell.length_c   1.000
_cell.angle_alpha   90.00
_cell.angle_beta   90.00
_cell.angle_gamma   90.00
#
_symmetry.space_group_name_H-M   'P 1'
#
loop_
_entity.id
_entity.type
_entity.pdbx_description
1 polymer ?
#
loop_
_entity_poly.entity_id
_entity_poly.type
_entity_poly.pdbx_seq_one_letter_code
_entity_poly.pdbx_strand_id
1 'polypeptide(L)'
;THEQNLCLPHVRKDDLFAVWRTLDEAELATPNIGLVSDIIACPGLDYCDLANARSIPIAERIAERFADPEQAADIGELKVKISGCINACGHHHVGHIGILGVDKKGEEFYQIMLGGSGGADASLGVITGRGFSSSEIVDAVERLIRIYKANRVDGERFLDAYRRLGPETFKEALYGDAAHH
;
A
#
# COMPACT_ATOMS: atom_id res chain seq x y z
N THR A 1 -7.19 10.59 11.33
CA THR A 1 -7.93 9.36 11.67
C THR A 1 -6.91 8.28 12.03
N HIS A 2 -7.32 7.05 12.34
CA HIS A 2 -6.36 5.94 12.54
C HIS A 2 -5.68 5.51 11.21
N GLU A 3 -6.15 6.03 10.07
CA GLU A 3 -5.57 5.82 8.73
C GLU A 3 -4.72 7.02 8.27
N GLN A 4 -4.20 7.84 9.20
CA GLN A 4 -3.39 9.03 8.88
C GLN A 4 -4.08 10.09 8.00
N ASN A 5 -5.41 10.04 7.88
CA ASN A 5 -6.20 10.96 7.05
C ASN A 5 -6.88 12.09 7.87
N LEU A 6 -7.34 13.15 7.22
CA LEU A 6 -8.09 14.26 7.82
C LEU A 6 -9.60 13.98 7.80
N CYS A 7 -10.31 14.37 8.86
CA CYS A 7 -11.78 14.30 8.91
C CYS A 7 -12.33 15.65 9.38
N LEU A 8 -13.26 16.21 8.62
CA LEU A 8 -13.96 17.46 8.93
C LEU A 8 -15.40 17.11 9.40
N PRO A 9 -15.62 16.86 10.69
CA PRO A 9 -16.94 16.51 11.19
C PRO A 9 -17.87 17.74 11.22
N HIS A 10 -19.18 17.49 11.24
CA HIS A 10 -20.23 18.51 11.43
C HIS A 10 -20.36 19.58 10.33
N VAL A 11 -19.87 19.33 9.12
CA VAL A 11 -20.16 20.17 7.94
C VAL A 11 -21.64 20.05 7.58
N ARG A 12 -22.34 21.17 7.40
CA ARG A 12 -23.74 21.15 6.94
C ARG A 12 -23.78 20.61 5.51
N LYS A 13 -24.81 19.82 5.18
CA LYS A 13 -24.93 19.17 3.86
C LYS A 13 -24.86 20.19 2.71
N ASP A 14 -25.48 21.36 2.89
CA ASP A 14 -25.52 22.41 1.87
C ASP A 14 -24.15 23.08 1.64
N ASP A 15 -23.23 22.98 2.60
CA ASP A 15 -21.89 23.57 2.55
C ASP A 15 -20.85 22.61 1.92
N LEU A 16 -21.20 21.33 1.69
CA LEU A 16 -20.25 20.30 1.23
C LEU A 16 -19.55 20.67 -0.08
N PHE A 17 -20.28 21.23 -1.05
CA PHE A 17 -19.70 21.61 -2.33
C PHE A 17 -18.68 22.75 -2.19
N ALA A 18 -18.98 23.75 -1.35
CA ALA A 18 -18.08 24.87 -1.10
C ALA A 18 -16.79 24.41 -0.38
N VAL A 19 -16.93 23.51 0.60
CA VAL A 19 -15.78 22.90 1.29
C VAL A 19 -14.93 22.08 0.32
N TRP A 20 -15.56 21.21 -0.49
CA TRP A 20 -14.84 20.41 -1.48
C TRP A 20 -14.07 21.29 -2.47
N ARG A 21 -14.69 22.35 -3.01
CA ARG A 21 -14.03 23.32 -3.90
C ARG A 21 -12.80 23.98 -3.28
N THR A 22 -12.89 24.34 -2.00
CA THR A 22 -11.76 24.94 -1.27
C THR A 22 -10.61 23.95 -1.08
N LEU A 23 -10.93 22.69 -0.78
CA LEU A 23 -9.93 21.63 -0.66
C LEU A 23 -9.29 21.28 -2.01
N ASP A 24 -10.07 21.29 -3.09
CA ASP A 24 -9.61 21.01 -4.45
C ASP A 24 -8.59 22.06 -4.91
N GLU A 25 -8.88 23.34 -4.66
CA GLU A 25 -7.96 24.46 -4.91
C GLU A 25 -6.66 24.37 -4.10
N ALA A 26 -6.67 23.64 -2.99
CA ALA A 26 -5.51 23.39 -2.14
C ALA A 26 -4.85 22.02 -2.38
N GLU A 27 -5.28 21.26 -3.40
CA GLU A 27 -4.79 19.91 -3.71
C GLU A 27 -5.03 18.87 -2.59
N LEU A 28 -6.09 19.06 -1.80
CA LEU A 28 -6.48 18.22 -0.65
C LEU A 28 -7.79 17.45 -0.87
N ALA A 29 -8.31 17.41 -2.10
CA ALA A 29 -9.60 16.80 -2.43
C ALA A 29 -9.51 15.49 -3.24
N THR A 30 -8.34 14.84 -3.26
CA THR A 30 -8.13 13.59 -4.00
C THR A 30 -9.13 12.51 -3.53
N PRO A 31 -9.96 11.95 -4.43
CA PRO A 31 -11.02 11.00 -4.06
C PRO A 31 -10.49 9.56 -3.95
N ASN A 32 -9.52 9.31 -3.08
CA ASN A 32 -8.80 8.03 -3.03
C ASN A 32 -9.03 7.18 -1.77
N ILE A 33 -9.93 7.58 -0.86
CA ILE A 33 -10.17 6.86 0.42
C ILE A 33 -10.35 5.36 0.18
N GLY A 34 -9.50 4.54 0.81
CA GLY A 34 -9.52 3.08 0.71
C GLY A 34 -8.94 2.49 -0.60
N LEU A 35 -8.46 3.33 -1.51
CA LEU A 35 -7.83 2.91 -2.76
C LEU A 35 -6.30 2.80 -2.59
N VAL A 36 -5.63 2.27 -3.62
CA VAL A 36 -4.19 1.98 -3.62
C VAL A 36 -3.28 3.16 -3.25
N SER A 37 -3.70 4.40 -3.53
CA SER A 37 -2.94 5.62 -3.20
C SER A 37 -3.25 6.19 -1.80
N ASP A 38 -4.22 5.64 -1.06
CA ASP A 38 -4.49 5.97 0.35
C ASP A 38 -3.58 5.14 1.26
N ILE A 39 -2.31 5.54 1.29
CA ILE A 39 -1.22 4.77 1.89
C ILE A 39 -0.95 5.26 3.31
N ILE A 40 -0.83 4.30 4.24
CA ILE A 40 -0.30 4.58 5.58
C ILE A 40 1.20 4.33 5.56
N ALA A 41 2.00 5.34 5.88
CA ALA A 41 3.45 5.24 5.97
C ALA A 41 3.95 5.82 7.30
N CYS A 42 4.97 5.20 7.90
CA CYS A 42 5.70 5.86 8.96
C CYS A 42 6.69 6.89 8.38
N PRO A 43 7.29 7.78 9.19
CA PRO A 43 8.24 8.75 8.68
C PRO A 43 9.53 8.13 8.08
N GLY A 44 9.89 6.90 8.46
CA GLY A 44 11.11 6.25 7.96
C GLY A 44 12.40 7.01 8.28
N LEU A 45 13.49 6.69 7.58
CA LEU A 45 14.78 7.37 7.72
C LEU A 45 14.76 8.86 7.35
N ASP A 46 13.64 9.35 6.79
CA ASP A 46 13.46 10.77 6.52
C ASP A 46 13.41 11.58 7.83
N TYR A 47 12.81 11.03 8.90
CA TYR A 47 12.60 11.74 10.17
C TYR A 47 12.68 10.87 11.44
N CYS A 48 13.08 9.60 11.34
CA CYS A 48 13.11 8.66 12.48
C CYS A 48 14.47 7.96 12.59
N ASP A 49 15.17 8.19 13.69
CA ASP A 49 16.47 7.58 14.00
C ASP A 49 16.39 6.06 14.27
N LEU A 50 15.18 5.52 14.48
CA LEU A 50 14.94 4.09 14.68
C LEU A 50 14.61 3.34 13.38
N ALA A 51 14.52 4.05 12.25
CA ALA A 51 14.18 3.45 10.98
C ALA A 51 15.37 2.72 10.35
N ASN A 52 15.09 1.68 9.58
CA ASN A 52 16.09 0.97 8.77
C ASN A 52 16.01 1.37 7.29
N ALA A 53 14.89 1.93 6.84
CA ALA A 53 14.69 2.43 5.49
C ALA A 53 13.74 3.64 5.45
N ARG A 54 13.84 4.44 4.38
CA ARG A 54 12.88 5.52 4.06
C ARG A 54 11.53 4.93 3.66
N SER A 55 10.45 5.63 4.01
CA SER A 55 9.09 5.16 3.75
C SER A 55 8.28 6.16 2.93
N ILE A 56 8.44 7.46 3.19
CA ILE A 56 7.68 8.52 2.52
C ILE A 56 7.94 8.51 1.00
N PRO A 57 9.19 8.47 0.50
CA PRO A 57 9.43 8.45 -0.94
C PRO A 57 8.90 7.19 -1.64
N ILE A 58 8.78 6.06 -0.91
CA ILE A 58 8.16 4.84 -1.46
C ILE A 58 6.65 5.01 -1.57
N ALA A 59 6.02 5.57 -0.54
CA ALA A 59 4.58 5.85 -0.55
C ALA A 59 4.23 6.81 -1.69
N GLU A 60 4.97 7.91 -1.84
CA GLU A 60 4.78 8.91 -2.91
C GLU A 60 4.89 8.27 -4.29
N ARG A 61 5.96 7.49 -4.54
CA ARG A 61 6.15 6.82 -5.84
C ARG A 61 5.07 5.78 -6.16
N ILE A 62 4.52 5.09 -5.15
CA ILE A 62 3.38 4.18 -5.34
C ILE A 62 2.11 5.01 -5.63
N ALA A 63 1.86 6.08 -4.88
CA ALA A 63 0.70 6.95 -5.10
C ALA A 63 0.73 7.59 -6.50
N GLU A 64 1.90 8.06 -6.97
CA GLU A 64 2.11 8.57 -8.32
C GLU A 64 1.89 7.49 -9.39
N ARG A 65 2.40 6.27 -9.17
CA ARG A 65 2.23 5.14 -10.10
C ARG A 65 0.75 4.80 -10.34
N PHE A 66 -0.10 5.02 -9.33
CA PHE A 66 -1.53 4.73 -9.38
C PHE A 66 -2.38 6.00 -9.19
N ALA A 67 -1.89 7.14 -9.69
CA ALA A 67 -2.59 8.43 -9.58
C ALA A 67 -3.82 8.53 -10.50
N ASP A 68 -3.92 7.69 -11.54
CA ASP A 68 -5.07 7.65 -12.43
C ASP A 68 -6.32 7.16 -11.68
N PRO A 69 -7.37 7.99 -11.54
CA PRO A 69 -8.59 7.63 -10.82
C PRO A 69 -9.32 6.42 -11.43
N GLU A 70 -9.30 6.27 -12.76
CA GLU A 70 -9.96 5.14 -13.42
C GLU A 70 -9.23 3.83 -13.07
N GLN A 71 -7.89 3.85 -13.14
CA GLN A 71 -7.08 2.72 -12.72
C GLN A 71 -7.28 2.37 -11.24
N ALA A 72 -7.27 3.36 -10.35
CA ALA A 72 -7.46 3.15 -8.91
C ALA A 72 -8.84 2.59 -8.59
N ALA A 73 -9.90 3.11 -9.23
CA ALA A 73 -11.26 2.61 -9.08
C ALA A 73 -11.41 1.19 -9.62
N ASP A 74 -10.78 0.88 -10.76
CA ASP A 74 -10.78 -0.47 -11.32
C ASP A 74 -10.05 -1.47 -10.44
N ILE A 75 -8.96 -1.08 -9.74
CA ILE A 75 -8.30 -1.93 -8.74
C ILE A 75 -9.24 -2.23 -7.56
N GLY A 76 -10.02 -1.24 -7.13
CA GLY A 76 -10.91 -1.33 -5.98
C GLY A 76 -10.16 -1.17 -4.64
N GLU A 77 -10.78 -1.62 -3.56
CA GLU A 77 -10.23 -1.51 -2.19
C GLU A 77 -8.86 -2.19 -2.09
N LEU A 78 -7.83 -1.42 -1.72
CA LEU A 78 -6.47 -1.93 -1.54
C LEU A 78 -5.71 -1.15 -0.47
N LYS A 79 -5.52 -1.76 0.70
CA LYS A 79 -4.77 -1.15 1.81
C LYS A 79 -3.28 -1.42 1.70
N VAL A 80 -2.50 -0.41 1.30
CA VAL A 80 -1.03 -0.45 1.29
C VAL A 80 -0.50 0.19 2.57
N LYS A 81 0.39 -0.52 3.28
CA LYS A 81 0.91 -0.08 4.59
C LYS A 81 2.41 -0.24 4.67
N ILE A 82 3.12 0.84 4.96
CA ILE A 82 4.59 0.92 4.87
C ILE A 82 5.18 1.25 6.24
N SER A 83 6.19 0.51 6.67
CA SER A 83 6.98 0.84 7.85
C SER A 83 8.46 0.68 7.55
N GLY A 84 9.25 1.73 7.80
CA GLY A 84 10.70 1.73 7.62
C GLY A 84 11.46 0.83 8.60
N CYS A 85 10.81 0.22 9.59
CA CYS A 85 11.40 -0.76 10.50
C CYS A 85 10.33 -1.64 11.18
N ILE A 86 10.79 -2.61 12.00
CA ILE A 86 9.97 -3.62 12.67
C ILE A 86 8.98 -3.05 13.70
N ASN A 87 9.17 -1.81 14.17
CA ASN A 87 8.25 -1.16 15.11
C ASN A 87 6.84 -0.95 14.55
N ALA A 88 6.67 -1.12 13.24
CA ALA A 88 5.37 -1.21 12.58
C ALA A 88 4.44 -0.01 12.81
N CYS A 89 4.96 1.21 12.93
CA CYS A 89 4.13 2.41 13.11
C CYS A 89 3.16 2.66 11.94
N GLY A 90 3.47 2.18 10.74
CA GLY A 90 2.55 2.19 9.59
C GLY A 90 1.65 0.94 9.51
N HIS A 91 1.75 0.02 10.47
CA HIS A 91 0.96 -1.21 10.58
C HIS A 91 1.09 -2.15 9.37
N HIS A 92 2.30 -2.31 8.83
CA HIS A 92 2.56 -3.14 7.65
C HIS A 92 2.05 -4.59 7.78
N HIS A 93 2.00 -5.17 8.98
CA HIS A 93 1.46 -6.53 9.19
C HIS A 93 -0.05 -6.67 8.88
N VAL A 94 -0.82 -5.58 8.85
CA VAL A 94 -2.27 -5.61 8.60
C VAL A 94 -2.67 -4.85 7.33
N GLY A 95 -1.70 -4.57 6.45
CA GLY A 95 -1.97 -4.15 5.09
C GLY A 95 -2.29 -5.36 4.21
N HIS A 96 -3.16 -5.16 3.21
CA HIS A 96 -3.33 -6.14 2.13
C HIS A 96 -1.97 -6.38 1.46
N ILE A 97 -1.25 -5.27 1.22
CA ILE A 97 0.16 -5.22 0.88
C ILE A 97 0.88 -4.45 2.00
N GLY A 98 1.65 -5.18 2.80
CA GLY A 98 2.55 -4.63 3.81
C GLY A 98 3.97 -4.48 3.28
N ILE A 99 4.63 -3.37 3.55
CA ILE A 99 6.02 -3.13 3.17
C ILE A 99 6.84 -2.85 4.44
N LEU A 100 7.83 -3.70 4.71
CA LEU A 100 8.77 -3.57 5.80
C LEU A 100 10.16 -3.15 5.28
N GLY A 101 10.64 -2.00 5.72
CA GLY A 101 12.01 -1.56 5.54
C GLY A 101 12.98 -2.36 6.40
N VAL A 102 14.04 -2.86 5.78
CA VAL A 102 15.15 -3.56 6.44
C VAL A 102 16.48 -3.02 5.94
N ASP A 103 17.47 -2.95 6.82
CA ASP A 103 18.85 -2.62 6.45
C ASP A 103 19.58 -3.93 6.13
N LYS A 104 20.31 -3.93 5.02
CA LYS A 104 21.24 -5.01 4.70
C LYS A 104 22.59 -4.41 4.32
N LYS A 105 23.47 -4.31 5.32
CA LYS A 105 24.85 -3.80 5.16
C LYS A 105 24.89 -2.32 4.76
N GLY A 106 24.01 -1.50 5.34
CA GLY A 106 23.94 -0.06 5.04
C GLY A 106 23.15 0.27 3.78
N GLU A 107 22.48 -0.72 3.17
CA GLU A 107 21.59 -0.54 2.04
C GLU A 107 20.14 -0.83 2.43
N GLU A 108 19.24 0.02 1.91
CA GLU A 108 17.80 -0.05 2.18
C GLU A 108 17.12 -1.09 1.29
N PHE A 109 16.49 -2.09 1.91
CA PHE A 109 15.65 -3.08 1.24
C PHE A 109 14.25 -3.08 1.82
N TYR A 110 13.30 -3.59 1.03
CA TYR A 110 11.88 -3.60 1.33
C TYR A 110 11.32 -5.01 1.19
N GLN A 111 10.92 -5.62 2.30
CA GLN A 111 10.23 -6.91 2.29
C GLN A 111 8.72 -6.70 2.16
N ILE A 112 8.10 -7.45 1.24
CA ILE A 112 6.66 -7.45 1.06
C ILE A 112 6.02 -8.53 1.93
N MET A 113 4.98 -8.16 2.66
CA MET A 113 4.05 -9.04 3.36
C MET A 113 2.68 -8.99 2.69
N LEU A 114 1.99 -10.12 2.55
CA LEU A 114 0.67 -10.18 1.90
C LEU A 114 -0.37 -10.86 2.78
N GLY A 115 -1.62 -10.41 2.64
CA GLY A 115 -2.79 -11.04 3.27
C GLY A 115 -3.15 -10.49 4.65
N GLY A 116 -2.59 -9.36 5.04
CA GLY A 116 -2.96 -8.70 6.30
C GLY A 116 -4.32 -8.01 6.19
N SER A 117 -5.09 -7.99 7.29
CA SER A 117 -6.31 -7.21 7.45
C SER A 117 -6.44 -6.77 8.91
N GLY A 118 -6.74 -5.47 9.10
CA GLY A 118 -7.15 -4.91 10.39
C GLY A 118 -8.67 -4.78 10.56
N GLY A 119 -9.44 -5.32 9.61
CA GLY A 119 -10.91 -5.29 9.62
C GLY A 119 -11.53 -6.43 10.45
N ALA A 120 -12.81 -6.69 10.20
CA ALA A 120 -13.53 -7.80 10.86
C ALA A 120 -12.99 -9.18 10.47
N ASP A 121 -12.39 -9.28 9.29
CA ASP A 121 -11.70 -10.46 8.76
C ASP A 121 -10.20 -10.43 9.09
N ALA A 122 -9.88 -10.17 10.35
CA ALA A 122 -8.53 -9.90 10.82
C ALA A 122 -7.53 -11.02 10.48
N SER A 123 -6.41 -10.64 9.90
CA SER A 123 -5.31 -11.55 9.57
C SER A 123 -3.98 -10.81 9.56
N LEU A 124 -2.89 -11.53 9.82
CA LEU A 124 -1.54 -10.99 9.68
C LEU A 124 -0.99 -11.32 8.29
N GLY A 125 -0.34 -10.36 7.66
CA GLY A 125 0.38 -10.54 6.43
C GLY A 125 1.61 -11.43 6.63
N VAL A 126 1.95 -12.21 5.61
CA VAL A 126 3.09 -13.15 5.65
C VAL A 126 4.18 -12.65 4.71
N ILE A 127 5.43 -12.67 5.17
CA ILE A 127 6.60 -12.31 4.36
C ILE A 127 6.65 -13.21 3.12
N THR A 128 6.72 -12.61 1.95
CA THR A 128 6.66 -13.32 0.67
C THR A 128 8.01 -13.89 0.23
N GLY A 129 9.12 -13.28 0.65
CA GLY A 129 10.46 -13.70 0.24
C GLY A 129 11.55 -12.65 0.50
N ARG A 130 12.51 -12.56 -0.42
CA ARG A 130 13.62 -11.61 -0.34
C ARG A 130 13.14 -10.16 -0.44
N GLY A 131 13.91 -9.24 0.12
CA GLY A 131 13.64 -7.81 -0.04
C GLY A 131 13.93 -7.31 -1.45
N PHE A 132 13.22 -6.26 -1.85
CA PHE A 132 13.42 -5.48 -3.06
C PHE A 132 14.23 -4.22 -2.74
N SER A 133 15.06 -3.75 -3.67
CA SER A 133 15.66 -2.42 -3.56
C SER A 133 14.61 -1.31 -3.65
N SER A 134 14.98 -0.09 -3.26
CA SER A 134 14.13 1.10 -3.46
C SER A 134 13.69 1.28 -4.91
N SER A 135 14.52 0.94 -5.90
CA SER A 135 14.14 1.02 -7.31
C SER A 135 13.12 -0.04 -7.72
N GLU A 136 13.16 -1.24 -7.13
CA GLU A 136 12.33 -2.39 -7.55
C GLU A 136 10.98 -2.47 -6.83
N ILE A 137 10.84 -1.90 -5.62
CA ILE A 137 9.66 -2.13 -4.76
C ILE A 137 8.35 -1.64 -5.40
N VAL A 138 8.38 -0.52 -6.14
CA VAL A 138 7.19 0.02 -6.82
C VAL A 138 6.73 -0.93 -7.93
N ASP A 139 7.67 -1.46 -8.71
CA ASP A 139 7.36 -2.43 -9.77
C ASP A 139 6.89 -3.76 -9.19
N ALA A 140 7.39 -4.16 -8.01
CA ALA A 140 6.90 -5.33 -7.29
C ALA A 140 5.43 -5.16 -6.87
N VAL A 141 5.03 -3.98 -6.37
CA VAL A 141 3.62 -3.65 -6.07
C VAL A 141 2.75 -3.71 -7.32
N GLU A 142 3.25 -3.17 -8.44
CA GLU A 142 2.53 -3.25 -9.71
C GLU A 142 2.36 -4.68 -10.22
N ARG A 143 3.37 -5.54 -10.08
CA ARG A 143 3.26 -6.98 -10.42
C ARG A 143 2.16 -7.67 -9.61
N LEU A 144 2.05 -7.35 -8.32
CA LEU A 144 1.01 -7.90 -7.43
C LEU A 144 -0.39 -7.45 -7.86
N ILE A 145 -0.55 -6.17 -8.20
CA ILE A 145 -1.82 -5.64 -8.70
C ILE A 145 -2.17 -6.28 -10.04
N ARG A 146 -1.19 -6.44 -10.93
CA ARG A 146 -1.38 -7.08 -12.24
C ARG A 146 -1.83 -8.53 -12.13
N ILE A 147 -1.17 -9.35 -11.29
CA ILE A 147 -1.58 -10.76 -11.10
C ILE A 147 -2.97 -10.86 -10.44
N TYR A 148 -3.28 -9.96 -9.50
CA TYR A 148 -4.62 -9.84 -8.94
C TYR A 148 -5.65 -9.54 -10.04
N LYS A 149 -5.45 -8.47 -10.82
CA LYS A 149 -6.38 -8.09 -11.89
C LYS A 149 -6.57 -9.18 -12.94
N ALA A 150 -5.52 -9.93 -13.27
CA ALA A 150 -5.57 -11.00 -14.26
C ALA A 150 -6.38 -12.23 -13.78
N ASN A 151 -6.51 -12.43 -12.47
CA ASN A 151 -7.10 -13.66 -11.90
C ASN A 151 -8.31 -13.41 -10.98
N ARG A 152 -8.69 -12.14 -10.76
CA ARG A 152 -9.87 -11.80 -9.96
C ARG A 152 -11.15 -12.18 -10.68
N VAL A 153 -12.19 -12.47 -9.91
CA VAL A 153 -13.56 -12.51 -10.42
C VAL A 153 -14.21 -11.14 -10.29
N ASP A 154 -15.30 -10.90 -11.02
CA ASP A 154 -15.98 -9.60 -11.03
C ASP A 154 -16.34 -9.13 -9.61
N GLY A 155 -15.92 -7.90 -9.30
CA GLY A 155 -16.15 -7.26 -7.99
C GLY A 155 -15.35 -7.83 -6.82
N GLU A 156 -14.44 -8.78 -7.06
CA GLU A 156 -13.61 -9.37 -6.01
C GLU A 156 -12.53 -8.40 -5.53
N ARG A 157 -12.39 -8.22 -4.22
CA ARG A 157 -11.34 -7.39 -3.62
C ARG A 157 -9.98 -8.10 -3.70
N PHE A 158 -8.90 -7.34 -3.68
CA PHE A 158 -7.53 -7.88 -3.68
C PHE A 158 -7.31 -8.97 -2.61
N LEU A 159 -7.76 -8.71 -1.38
CA LEU A 159 -7.55 -9.62 -0.26
C LEU A 159 -8.31 -10.94 -0.42
N ASP A 160 -9.52 -10.89 -1.00
CA ASP A 160 -10.34 -12.06 -1.25
C ASP A 160 -9.73 -12.92 -2.37
N ALA A 161 -9.27 -12.26 -3.45
CA ALA A 161 -8.52 -12.92 -4.52
C ALA A 161 -7.23 -13.57 -3.99
N TYR A 162 -6.47 -12.89 -3.12
CA TYR A 162 -5.29 -13.44 -2.48
C TYR A 162 -5.60 -14.71 -1.67
N ARG A 163 -6.67 -14.68 -0.87
CA ARG A 163 -7.09 -15.84 -0.07
C ARG A 163 -7.55 -17.02 -0.93
N ARG A 164 -8.22 -16.75 -2.05
CA ARG A 164 -8.69 -17.78 -2.98
C ARG A 164 -7.58 -18.40 -3.82
N LEU A 165 -6.72 -17.58 -4.41
CA LEU A 165 -5.63 -18.00 -5.30
C LEU A 165 -4.43 -18.57 -4.52
N GLY A 166 -4.32 -18.24 -3.23
CA GLY A 166 -3.25 -18.67 -2.37
C GLY A 166 -1.94 -17.89 -2.57
N PRO A 167 -1.01 -17.99 -1.60
CA PRO A 167 0.21 -17.18 -1.56
C PRO A 167 1.18 -17.48 -2.72
N GLU A 168 1.21 -18.72 -3.22
CA GLU A 168 2.19 -19.14 -4.23
C GLU A 168 2.01 -18.39 -5.56
N THR A 169 0.76 -18.18 -6.01
CA THR A 169 0.45 -17.36 -7.20
C THR A 169 1.09 -15.97 -7.14
N PHE A 170 1.07 -15.33 -5.96
CA PHE A 170 1.63 -13.99 -5.78
C PHE A 170 3.15 -14.01 -5.60
N LYS A 171 3.70 -15.05 -4.97
CA LYS A 171 5.16 -15.26 -4.87
C LYS A 171 5.78 -15.50 -6.24
N GLU A 172 5.15 -16.31 -7.08
CA GLU A 172 5.58 -16.54 -8.46
C GLU A 172 5.57 -15.24 -9.27
N ALA A 173 4.54 -14.40 -9.12
CA ALA A 173 4.49 -13.10 -9.78
C ALA A 173 5.60 -12.14 -9.31
N LEU A 174 6.07 -12.28 -8.07
CA LEU A 174 7.15 -11.46 -7.50
C LEU A 174 8.55 -11.95 -7.89
N TYR A 175 8.76 -13.27 -7.95
CA TYR A 175 10.10 -13.88 -8.00
C TYR A 175 10.32 -14.88 -9.15
N GLY A 176 9.29 -15.27 -9.90
CA GLY A 176 9.35 -16.34 -10.91
C GLY A 176 10.38 -16.11 -12.01
N ASP A 177 10.60 -14.87 -12.43
CA ASP A 177 11.61 -14.53 -13.44
C ASP A 177 13.05 -14.51 -12.87
N ALA A 178 13.22 -14.44 -11.55
CA ALA A 178 14.53 -14.38 -10.89
C ALA A 178 15.13 -15.76 -10.57
N ALA A 179 14.38 -16.85 -10.77
CA ALA A 179 14.85 -18.23 -10.54
C ALA A 179 15.62 -18.84 -11.73
N HIS A 180 15.74 -18.09 -12.84
CA HIS A 180 16.39 -18.53 -14.08
C HIS A 180 17.71 -17.80 -14.42
N HIS A 181 18.27 -17.02 -13.48
CA HIS A 181 19.57 -16.37 -13.63
C HIS A 181 20.57 -16.80 -12.57
#